data_AF-A0AAW5EYX5-F1
#
_entry.id   AF-A0AAW5EYX5-F1
#
_cell.length_a   1.000
_cell.length_b   1.000
_cell.length_c   1.000
_cell.angle_alpha   90.00
_cell.angle_beta   90.00
_cell.angle_gamma   90.00
#
_symmetry.space_group_name_H-M   'P 1'
#
loop_
_entity.id
_entity.type
_entity.pdbx_description
1 polymer ?
#
loop_
_entity_poly.entity_id
_entity_poly.type
_entity_poly.pdbx_seq_one_letter_code
_entity_poly.pdbx_strand_id
1 'polypeptide(L)'
;MFQYNFFSESRIPNEQDFFFREINVGRNNANAPIYAGSNTLISREALEAVGGIATGTITEDFETGIKIQAKGYSCYAVDKTLAHGLAPTDIDNLIKQRVRWGRGCITSLRRTNLLFNPHIKLNAKISYLACWMYWWTFFRRFIYIVSPILFILFGIPVVICSLKELIFIWLPSYVLYNQALKVTSGAIRNKRWSNTVDTVIFPYMIIPVLLETLFIRQKKFNVTSKRRDIVRRSDIMLAIPQMILLVFDAVALVMAVAGALRTQNYGAAVIIYWLVLNAQHLIMALFFMSGRRNLRTTDRFYAEVPVEISYQGKQYYGLTCDFSETGLAVLCDKSIYMPHGEEQMSIKIKTDRYKAKLDAKCVHVQKKGDKWKYGIQITGMDGTDKDEYFQILYDRDHSLAKTMSPSVSMIDDIFLNVQRRSAHTKNSKRQLPRIELNRTMETADGKSIRVLNCNYEYLLVEASGELPDKMELRIPGTETVMKCVKTGQKAGLYYLDNWKELLFCDAFEQLFALSEAKENKVS
;
A
#
# COMPACT_ATOMS: atom_id res chain seq x y z
N MET A 1 3.86 -3.57 0.54
CA MET A 1 3.25 -4.85 0.08
C MET A 1 2.22 -5.39 1.06
N PHE A 2 2.60 -5.69 2.31
CA PHE A 2 1.69 -6.21 3.34
C PHE A 2 0.39 -5.41 3.51
N GLN A 3 0.51 -4.10 3.77
CA GLN A 3 -0.64 -3.20 3.86
C GLN A 3 -1.54 -3.24 2.61
N TYR A 4 -0.91 -3.23 1.43
CA TYR A 4 -1.57 -3.19 0.13
C TYR A 4 -2.35 -4.49 -0.17
N ASN A 5 -1.74 -5.65 0.05
CA ASN A 5 -2.37 -6.95 -0.17
C ASN A 5 -3.49 -7.24 0.85
N PHE A 6 -3.47 -6.58 2.01
CA PHE A 6 -4.52 -6.71 3.03
C PHE A 6 -5.59 -5.63 2.99
N PHE A 7 -5.52 -4.67 2.05
CA PHE A 7 -6.42 -3.49 2.00
C PHE A 7 -6.41 -2.66 3.29
N SER A 8 -5.26 -2.59 3.97
CA SER A 8 -5.08 -2.00 5.30
C SER A 8 -4.05 -0.87 5.33
N GLU A 9 -3.88 -0.14 4.22
CA GLU A 9 -2.93 0.99 4.08
C GLU A 9 -3.14 2.11 5.11
N SER A 10 -4.37 2.31 5.57
CA SER A 10 -4.73 3.30 6.60
C SER A 10 -4.79 2.72 8.02
N ARG A 11 -4.58 1.41 8.20
CA ARG A 11 -4.83 0.71 9.48
C ARG A 11 -3.60 0.06 10.10
N ILE A 12 -2.65 -0.36 9.26
CA ILE A 12 -1.46 -1.09 9.66
C ILE A 12 -0.25 -0.31 9.13
N PRO A 13 0.82 -0.10 9.91
CA PRO A 13 2.03 0.55 9.44
C PRO A 13 2.89 -0.36 8.57
N ASN A 14 3.94 0.19 7.95
CA ASN A 14 4.82 -0.63 7.15
C ASN A 14 5.53 -1.63 8.06
N GLU A 15 5.67 -2.87 7.58
CA GLU A 15 6.33 -3.95 8.30
C GLU A 15 7.74 -3.53 8.78
N GLN A 16 8.47 -2.80 7.95
CA GLN A 16 9.84 -2.37 8.24
C GLN A 16 9.92 -1.19 9.24
N ASP A 17 8.84 -0.45 9.46
CA ASP A 17 8.84 0.71 10.38
C ASP A 17 9.21 0.28 11.79
N PHE A 18 8.74 -0.89 12.22
CA PHE A 18 9.07 -1.45 13.53
C PHE A 18 10.58 -1.63 13.70
N PHE A 19 11.26 -2.11 12.65
CA PHE A 19 12.70 -2.25 12.69
C PHE A 19 13.39 -0.89 12.70
N PHE A 20 13.11 -0.02 11.73
CA PHE A 20 13.89 1.21 11.55
C PHE A 20 13.60 2.29 12.59
N ARG A 21 12.38 2.39 13.11
CA ARG A 21 11.97 3.48 14.01
C ARG A 21 12.03 3.12 15.48
N GLU A 22 11.95 1.83 15.83
CA GLU A 22 12.02 1.38 17.22
C GLU A 22 13.26 0.50 17.47
N ILE A 23 13.36 -0.66 16.81
CA ILE A 23 14.43 -1.62 17.11
C ILE A 23 15.81 -1.04 16.80
N ASN A 24 16.02 -0.48 15.62
CA ASN A 24 17.33 0.02 15.20
C ASN A 24 17.76 1.24 16.01
N VAL A 25 16.81 2.10 16.38
CA VAL A 25 17.04 3.25 17.25
C VAL A 25 17.38 2.80 18.67
N GLY A 26 16.68 1.80 19.22
CA GLY A 26 16.99 1.20 20.51
C GLY A 26 18.40 0.60 20.59
N ARG A 27 18.96 0.19 19.44
CA ARG A 27 20.33 -0.34 19.34
C ARG A 27 21.41 0.74 19.47
N ASN A 28 21.05 2.03 19.44
CA ASN A 28 21.97 3.13 19.76
C ASN A 28 22.57 2.97 21.17
N ASN A 29 21.78 2.47 22.14
CA ASN A 29 22.25 2.23 23.51
C ASN A 29 23.41 1.21 23.59
N ALA A 30 23.54 0.35 22.59
CA ALA A 30 24.62 -0.63 22.48
C ALA A 30 25.71 -0.19 21.50
N ASN A 31 25.64 1.03 20.94
CA ASN A 31 26.45 1.47 19.80
C ASN A 31 26.39 0.47 18.62
N ALA A 32 25.26 -0.20 18.43
CA ALA A 32 25.12 -1.30 17.48
C ALA A 32 23.96 -1.16 16.49
N PRO A 33 23.56 0.05 16.01
CA PRO A 33 22.56 0.14 14.96
C PRO A 33 23.08 -0.54 13.69
N ILE A 34 22.16 -1.13 12.93
CA ILE A 34 22.46 -1.80 11.68
C ILE A 34 22.55 -0.76 10.56
N TYR A 35 23.68 -0.78 9.86
CA TYR A 35 23.79 -0.18 8.53
C TYR A 35 23.04 -1.07 7.53
N ALA A 36 21.96 -0.54 6.95
CA ALA A 36 21.04 -1.27 6.05
C ALA A 36 21.18 -0.86 4.57
N GLY A 37 22.38 -0.40 4.18
CA GLY A 37 22.78 -0.19 2.79
C GLY A 37 22.47 1.19 2.21
N SER A 38 21.29 1.76 2.48
CA SER A 38 20.88 3.08 1.99
C SER A 38 20.59 4.07 3.13
N ASN A 39 20.41 5.35 2.79
CA ASN A 39 20.00 6.41 3.72
C ASN A 39 20.92 6.52 4.93
N THR A 40 22.23 6.42 4.70
CA THR A 40 23.26 6.40 5.74
C THR A 40 24.36 7.38 5.37
N LEU A 41 24.84 8.14 6.35
CA LEU A 41 26.05 8.95 6.25
C LEU A 41 27.18 8.20 6.96
N ILE A 42 28.31 8.03 6.28
CA ILE A 42 29.47 7.31 6.82
C ILE A 42 30.66 8.26 6.78
N SER A 43 31.37 8.39 7.90
CA SER A 43 32.65 9.09 7.93
C SER A 43 33.62 8.40 6.99
N ARG A 44 34.21 9.18 6.06
CA ARG A 44 35.22 8.67 5.13
C ARG A 44 36.40 8.05 5.86
N GLU A 45 36.87 8.69 6.93
CA GLU A 45 37.95 8.20 7.79
C GLU A 45 37.60 6.82 8.38
N ALA A 46 36.39 6.66 8.91
CA ALA A 46 35.93 5.39 9.47
C ALA A 46 35.84 4.28 8.43
N LEU A 47 35.43 4.61 7.21
CA LEU A 47 35.35 3.68 6.10
C LEU A 47 36.74 3.24 5.62
N GLU A 48 37.68 4.17 5.51
CA GLU A 48 39.08 3.87 5.15
C GLU A 48 39.76 3.03 6.24
N ALA A 49 39.49 3.30 7.52
CA ALA A 49 40.03 2.56 8.66
C ALA A 49 39.62 1.07 8.72
N VAL A 50 38.54 0.69 8.03
CA VAL A 50 38.07 -0.70 7.91
C VAL A 50 38.36 -1.32 6.54
N GLY A 51 39.10 -0.61 5.67
CA GLY A 51 39.48 -1.09 4.34
C GLY A 51 38.38 -0.93 3.28
N GLY A 52 37.46 0.02 3.46
CA GLY A 52 36.35 0.27 2.55
C GLY A 52 35.10 -0.58 2.84
N ILE A 53 34.21 -0.66 1.84
CA ILE A 53 33.01 -1.49 1.92
C ILE A 53 33.41 -2.98 1.93
N ALA A 54 32.81 -3.76 2.84
CA ALA A 54 33.10 -5.17 2.99
C ALA A 54 32.80 -5.96 1.71
N THR A 55 33.74 -6.78 1.24
CA THR A 55 33.60 -7.59 0.03
C THR A 55 33.44 -9.08 0.33
N GLY A 56 32.93 -9.84 -0.65
CA GLY A 56 32.75 -11.30 -0.54
C GLY A 56 31.62 -11.73 0.38
N THR A 57 30.67 -10.83 0.68
CA THR A 57 29.44 -11.09 1.41
C THR A 57 28.24 -10.58 0.61
N ILE A 58 27.05 -11.12 0.87
CA ILE A 58 25.79 -10.70 0.22
C ILE A 58 25.07 -9.58 0.98
N THR A 59 25.64 -9.18 2.12
CA THR A 59 25.20 -8.07 2.98
C THR A 59 26.44 -7.29 3.39
N GLU A 60 27.02 -6.62 2.39
CA GLU A 60 28.20 -5.76 2.51
C GLU A 60 27.98 -4.63 3.49
N ASP A 61 26.77 -4.08 3.50
CA ASP A 61 26.31 -3.03 4.38
C ASP A 61 26.42 -3.45 5.86
N PHE A 62 25.76 -4.55 6.22
CA PHE A 62 25.72 -5.04 7.58
C PHE A 62 27.12 -5.41 8.10
N GLU A 63 27.93 -6.09 7.28
CA GLU A 63 29.31 -6.43 7.66
C GLU A 63 30.19 -5.19 7.83
N THR A 64 30.06 -4.19 6.95
CA THR A 64 30.80 -2.92 7.06
C THR A 64 30.44 -2.19 8.34
N GLY A 65 29.14 -2.13 8.69
CA GLY A 65 28.68 -1.51 9.93
C GLY A 65 29.29 -2.16 11.18
N ILE A 66 29.35 -3.50 11.23
CA ILE A 66 29.98 -4.23 12.35
C ILE A 66 31.48 -3.92 12.42
N LYS A 67 32.18 -3.87 11.28
CA LYS A 67 33.62 -3.56 11.24
C LYS A 67 33.91 -2.15 11.74
N ILE A 68 33.12 -1.15 11.33
CA ILE A 68 33.24 0.24 11.77
C ILE A 68 33.02 0.33 13.29
N GLN A 69 31.95 -0.31 13.77
CA GLN A 69 31.63 -0.38 15.20
C GLN A 69 32.75 -1.06 16.01
N ALA A 70 33.31 -2.17 15.50
CA ALA A 70 34.41 -2.88 16.13
C ALA A 70 35.72 -2.06 16.12
N LYS A 71 35.91 -1.14 15.17
CA LYS A 71 37.07 -0.23 15.16
C LYS A 71 36.96 0.90 16.19
N GLY A 72 35.83 1.00 16.89
CA GLY A 72 35.60 1.94 17.99
C GLY A 72 34.82 3.20 17.60
N TYR A 73 34.37 3.31 16.35
CA TYR A 73 33.57 4.45 15.91
C TYR A 73 32.15 4.41 16.50
N SER A 74 31.57 5.61 16.66
CA SER A 74 30.20 5.78 17.11
C SER A 74 29.22 5.60 15.95
N CYS A 75 28.16 4.84 16.20
CA CYS A 75 27.13 4.49 15.23
C CYS A 75 25.76 4.90 15.80
N TYR A 76 24.98 5.65 15.01
CA TYR A 76 23.65 6.14 15.41
C TYR A 76 22.61 5.93 14.32
N ALA A 77 21.42 5.49 14.72
CA ALA A 77 20.20 5.50 13.93
C ALA A 77 19.23 6.59 14.45
N VAL A 78 18.47 7.19 13.53
CA VAL A 78 17.42 8.17 13.85
C VAL A 78 16.08 7.64 13.38
N ASP A 79 15.00 7.99 14.07
CA ASP A 79 13.63 7.54 13.78
C ASP A 79 12.89 8.40 12.74
N LYS A 80 13.55 9.45 12.23
CA LYS A 80 13.00 10.39 11.26
C LYS A 80 13.05 9.83 9.84
N THR A 81 11.92 9.81 9.16
CA THR A 81 11.84 9.47 7.73
C THR A 81 12.42 10.61 6.91
N LEU A 82 13.56 10.36 6.25
CA LEU A 82 14.26 11.34 5.41
C LEU A 82 14.35 10.94 3.93
N ALA A 83 13.85 9.76 3.58
CA ALA A 83 13.86 9.25 2.23
C ALA A 83 12.74 8.24 2.01
N HIS A 84 12.22 8.20 0.78
CA HIS A 84 11.16 7.30 0.36
C HIS A 84 11.74 6.24 -0.57
N GLY A 85 11.64 4.97 -0.18
CA GLY A 85 12.12 3.84 -0.96
C GLY A 85 10.98 3.04 -1.58
N LEU A 86 11.23 2.42 -2.73
CA LEU A 86 10.29 1.47 -3.32
C LEU A 86 10.42 0.11 -2.64
N ALA A 87 9.30 -0.40 -2.14
CA ALA A 87 9.19 -1.78 -1.67
C ALA A 87 9.08 -2.77 -2.85
N PRO A 88 9.42 -4.06 -2.66
CA PRO A 88 9.13 -5.09 -3.65
C PRO A 88 7.67 -5.07 -4.07
N THR A 89 7.40 -5.41 -5.33
CA THR A 89 6.07 -5.33 -5.93
C THR A 89 5.39 -6.69 -6.08
N ASP A 90 6.17 -7.76 -6.03
CA ASP A 90 5.73 -9.15 -6.11
C ASP A 90 6.35 -10.00 -4.99
N ILE A 91 5.64 -11.08 -4.66
CA ILE A 91 5.93 -11.90 -3.49
C ILE A 91 7.26 -12.65 -3.66
N ASP A 92 7.57 -13.12 -4.85
CA ASP A 92 8.84 -13.76 -5.19
C ASP A 92 10.04 -12.85 -4.85
N ASN A 93 9.99 -11.58 -5.26
CA ASN A 93 11.06 -10.62 -4.98
C ASN A 93 11.14 -10.27 -3.49
N LEU A 94 10.01 -10.22 -2.78
CA LEU A 94 10.01 -10.09 -1.31
C LEU A 94 10.71 -11.29 -0.66
N ILE A 95 10.38 -12.51 -1.04
CA ILE A 95 10.99 -13.74 -0.50
C ILE A 95 12.49 -13.75 -0.77
N LYS A 96 12.91 -13.52 -2.02
CA LYS A 96 14.34 -13.44 -2.40
C LYS A 96 15.09 -12.41 -1.57
N GLN A 97 14.49 -11.26 -1.31
CA GLN A 97 15.07 -10.21 -0.48
C GLN A 97 15.26 -10.69 0.97
N ARG A 98 14.24 -11.31 1.59
CA ARG A 98 14.33 -11.79 2.97
C ARG A 98 15.31 -12.94 3.13
N VAL A 99 15.34 -13.88 2.19
CA VAL A 99 16.32 -14.97 2.17
C VAL A 99 17.74 -14.42 2.13
N ARG A 100 18.00 -13.39 1.32
CA ARG A 100 19.31 -12.72 1.27
C ARG A 100 19.67 -12.11 2.62
N TRP A 101 18.75 -11.36 3.23
CA TRP A 101 18.99 -10.71 4.51
C TRP A 101 19.27 -11.71 5.63
N GLY A 102 18.52 -12.81 5.70
CA GLY A 102 18.73 -13.83 6.74
C GLY A 102 20.05 -14.56 6.59
N ARG A 103 20.39 -14.99 5.37
CA ARG A 103 21.66 -15.64 5.10
C ARG A 103 22.84 -14.69 5.29
N GLY A 104 22.70 -13.45 4.83
CA GLY A 104 23.69 -12.42 4.98
C GLY A 104 23.97 -12.11 6.45
N CYS A 105 22.92 -11.96 7.27
CA CYS A 105 23.06 -11.78 8.70
C CYS A 105 23.92 -12.88 9.35
N ILE A 106 23.56 -14.16 9.14
CA ILE A 106 24.29 -15.30 9.70
C ILE A 106 25.76 -15.30 9.23
N THR A 107 25.97 -15.03 7.94
CA THR A 107 27.31 -15.05 7.33
C THR A 107 28.18 -13.91 7.85
N SER A 108 27.65 -12.68 7.92
CA SER A 108 28.36 -11.51 8.42
C SER A 108 28.75 -11.69 9.89
N LEU A 109 27.82 -12.11 10.75
CA LEU A 109 28.11 -12.33 12.18
C LEU A 109 29.19 -13.39 12.41
N ARG A 110 29.20 -14.43 11.58
CA ARG A 110 30.25 -15.46 11.57
C ARG A 110 31.59 -14.88 11.12
N ARG A 111 31.62 -14.18 9.98
CA ARG A 111 32.85 -13.59 9.40
C ARG A 111 33.49 -12.54 10.30
N THR A 112 32.69 -11.81 11.07
CA THR A 112 33.17 -10.84 12.05
C THR A 112 33.53 -11.47 13.39
N ASN A 113 33.46 -12.80 13.51
CA ASN A 113 33.72 -13.57 14.73
C ASN A 113 32.95 -13.01 15.94
N LEU A 114 31.66 -12.69 15.80
CA LEU A 114 30.89 -11.89 16.76
C LEU A 114 31.13 -12.27 18.23
N LEU A 115 31.08 -13.58 18.56
CA LEU A 115 31.18 -14.07 19.92
C LEU A 115 32.57 -13.83 20.53
N PHE A 116 33.62 -14.03 19.73
CA PHE A 116 35.01 -14.01 20.18
C PHE A 116 35.76 -12.72 19.83
N ASN A 117 35.13 -11.80 19.10
CA ASN A 117 35.74 -10.53 18.73
C ASN A 117 35.97 -9.68 20.00
N PRO A 118 37.22 -9.34 20.37
CA PRO A 118 37.52 -8.58 21.58
C PRO A 118 37.16 -7.09 21.43
N HIS A 119 37.01 -6.61 20.20
CA HIS A 119 36.72 -5.20 19.91
C HIS A 119 35.23 -4.87 19.89
N ILE A 120 34.35 -5.85 20.11
CA ILE A 120 32.90 -5.66 20.24
C ILE A 120 32.53 -5.81 21.71
N LYS A 121 31.89 -4.79 22.29
CA LYS A 121 31.43 -4.80 23.68
C LYS A 121 30.31 -5.83 23.90
N LEU A 122 30.16 -6.32 25.13
CA LEU A 122 29.17 -7.36 25.46
C LEU A 122 27.73 -6.96 25.12
N ASN A 123 27.33 -5.72 25.39
CA ASN A 123 26.00 -5.21 25.03
C ASN A 123 25.76 -5.22 23.50
N ALA A 124 26.76 -4.83 22.70
CA ALA A 124 26.71 -4.94 21.25
C ALA A 124 26.63 -6.40 20.79
N LYS A 125 27.40 -7.31 21.41
CA LYS A 125 27.30 -8.76 21.14
C LYS A 125 25.89 -9.30 21.38
N ILE A 126 25.26 -8.94 22.49
CA ILE A 126 23.87 -9.32 22.81
C ILE A 126 22.91 -8.75 21.76
N SER A 127 23.09 -7.49 21.35
CA SER A 127 22.28 -6.85 20.32
C SER A 127 22.37 -7.57 18.96
N TYR A 128 23.57 -7.93 18.51
CA TYR A 128 23.76 -8.69 17.27
C TYR A 128 23.29 -10.15 17.40
N LEU A 129 23.42 -10.77 18.58
CA LEU A 129 22.88 -12.11 18.83
C LEU A 129 21.35 -12.12 18.73
N ALA A 130 20.66 -11.09 19.23
CA ALA A 130 19.22 -10.94 19.04
C ALA A 130 18.84 -10.85 17.54
N CYS A 131 19.66 -10.17 16.73
CA CYS A 131 19.49 -10.13 15.28
C CYS A 131 19.66 -11.50 14.61
N TRP A 132 20.60 -12.32 15.10
CA TRP A 132 20.73 -13.72 14.66
C TRP A 132 19.51 -14.56 15.04
N MET A 133 19.07 -14.48 16.30
CA MET A 133 17.91 -15.23 16.82
C MET A 133 16.61 -14.86 16.11
N TYR A 134 16.45 -13.61 15.64
CA TYR A 134 15.29 -13.20 14.87
C TYR A 134 15.05 -14.10 13.65
N TRP A 135 16.10 -14.52 12.93
CA TRP A 135 15.93 -15.37 11.74
C TRP A 135 15.44 -16.79 12.07
N TRP A 136 15.48 -17.20 13.34
CA TRP A 136 14.93 -18.47 13.82
C TRP A 136 13.45 -18.38 14.23
N THR A 137 12.85 -17.18 14.26
CA THR A 137 11.41 -17.03 14.58
C THR A 137 10.52 -17.73 13.55
N PHE A 138 10.96 -17.82 12.29
CA PHE A 138 10.27 -18.55 11.23
C PHE A 138 10.16 -20.05 11.53
N PHE A 139 11.26 -20.66 12.00
CA PHE A 139 11.25 -22.06 12.41
C PHE A 139 10.37 -22.27 13.65
N ARG A 140 10.49 -21.40 14.67
CA ARG A 140 9.59 -21.40 15.82
C ARG A 140 8.12 -21.31 15.41
N ARG A 141 7.78 -20.44 14.44
CA ARG A 141 6.42 -20.26 13.96
C ARG A 141 5.87 -21.53 13.32
N PHE A 142 6.69 -22.22 12.52
CA PHE A 142 6.34 -23.52 11.95
C PHE A 142 6.02 -24.56 13.04
N ILE A 143 6.89 -24.68 14.06
CA ILE A 143 6.64 -25.58 15.19
C ILE A 143 5.31 -25.25 15.87
N TYR A 144 5.01 -23.97 16.14
CA TYR A 144 3.75 -23.58 16.78
C TYR A 144 2.49 -23.89 15.95
N ILE A 145 2.60 -23.92 14.62
CA ILE A 145 1.50 -24.32 13.73
C ILE A 145 1.34 -25.85 13.77
N VAL A 146 2.44 -26.58 13.66
CA VAL A 146 2.45 -28.03 13.52
C VAL A 146 2.19 -28.76 14.85
N SER A 147 2.57 -28.19 16.00
CA SER A 147 2.41 -28.84 17.31
C SER A 147 1.00 -29.34 17.63
N PRO A 148 -0.08 -28.51 17.57
CA PRO A 148 -1.43 -28.99 17.85
C PRO A 148 -1.94 -29.97 16.77
N ILE A 149 -1.48 -29.82 15.53
CA ILE A 149 -1.81 -30.74 14.42
C ILE A 149 -1.22 -32.13 14.68
N LEU A 150 0.07 -32.21 15.06
CA LEU A 150 0.75 -33.46 15.37
C LEU A 150 0.06 -34.21 16.51
N PHE A 151 -0.34 -33.49 17.55
CA PHE A 151 -1.00 -34.10 18.69
C PHE A 151 -2.38 -34.67 18.31
N ILE A 152 -3.22 -33.91 17.61
CA ILE A 152 -4.59 -34.35 17.31
C ILE A 152 -4.65 -35.40 16.22
N LEU A 153 -3.88 -35.25 15.13
CA LEU A 153 -3.98 -36.15 13.98
C LEU A 153 -3.13 -37.41 14.14
N PHE A 154 -1.99 -37.30 14.83
CA PHE A 154 -1.00 -38.38 14.90
C PHE A 154 -0.73 -38.88 16.33
N GLY A 155 -1.35 -38.27 17.35
CA GLY A 155 -1.15 -38.67 18.74
C GLY A 155 0.26 -38.38 19.27
N ILE A 156 1.03 -37.50 18.62
CA ILE A 156 2.40 -37.17 19.02
C ILE A 156 2.37 -35.96 19.96
N PRO A 157 2.59 -36.14 21.28
CA PRO A 157 2.60 -35.03 22.22
C PRO A 157 3.90 -34.22 22.07
N VAL A 158 3.77 -32.92 21.86
CA VAL A 158 4.92 -31.99 21.91
C VAL A 158 5.23 -31.56 23.34
N VAL A 159 4.21 -31.50 24.19
CA VAL A 159 4.33 -31.19 25.61
C VAL A 159 3.44 -32.15 26.39
N ILE A 160 4.01 -32.82 27.39
CA ILE A 160 3.29 -33.70 28.31
C ILE A 160 3.17 -32.96 29.64
N CYS A 161 1.99 -32.45 29.94
CA CYS A 161 1.69 -31.77 31.20
C CYS A 161 0.21 -31.85 31.53
N SER A 162 -0.11 -31.75 32.82
CA SER A 162 -1.49 -31.57 33.29
C SER A 162 -2.01 -30.17 32.98
N LEU A 163 -3.34 -30.01 32.96
CA LEU A 163 -3.97 -28.70 32.78
C LEU A 163 -3.56 -27.70 33.87
N LYS A 164 -3.38 -28.17 35.11
CA LYS A 164 -2.94 -27.33 36.23
C LYS A 164 -1.54 -26.78 35.98
N GLU A 165 -0.58 -27.64 35.65
CA GLU A 165 0.80 -27.22 35.34
C GLU A 165 0.83 -26.24 34.16
N LEU A 166 0.03 -26.50 33.13
CA LEU A 166 -0.08 -25.60 31.99
C LEU A 166 -0.58 -24.23 32.43
N ILE A 167 -1.66 -24.14 33.20
CA ILE A 167 -2.18 -22.85 33.68
C ILE A 167 -1.16 -22.13 34.58
N PHE A 168 -0.52 -22.83 35.52
CA PHE A 168 0.42 -22.20 36.45
C PHE A 168 1.71 -21.72 35.78
N ILE A 169 2.21 -22.40 34.74
CA ILE A 169 3.48 -22.03 34.07
C ILE A 169 3.21 -21.15 32.85
N TRP A 170 2.31 -21.57 31.96
CA TRP A 170 2.09 -20.90 30.68
C TRP A 170 1.29 -19.61 30.83
N LEU A 171 0.25 -19.55 31.67
CA LEU A 171 -0.60 -18.35 31.71
C LEU A 171 0.15 -17.12 32.25
N PRO A 172 0.89 -17.18 33.38
CA PRO A 172 1.66 -16.03 33.85
C PRO A 172 2.75 -15.61 32.87
N SER A 173 3.50 -16.57 32.31
CA SER A 173 4.54 -16.26 31.32
C SER A 173 3.97 -15.63 30.05
N TYR A 174 2.82 -16.12 29.58
CA TYR A 174 2.09 -15.56 28.45
C TYR A 174 1.64 -14.12 28.73
N VAL A 175 1.02 -13.86 29.88
CA VAL A 175 0.52 -12.52 30.25
C VAL A 175 1.68 -11.54 30.39
N LEU A 176 2.74 -11.91 31.13
CA LEU A 176 3.91 -11.06 31.34
C LEU A 176 4.63 -10.77 30.02
N TYR A 177 4.78 -11.77 29.15
CA TYR A 177 5.39 -11.58 27.84
C TYR A 177 4.59 -10.61 26.97
N ASN A 178 3.26 -10.74 26.92
CA ASN A 178 2.42 -9.84 26.14
C ASN A 178 2.45 -8.41 26.69
N GLN A 179 2.50 -8.25 28.01
CA GLN A 179 2.61 -6.93 28.65
C GLN A 179 3.97 -6.30 28.37
N ALA A 180 5.06 -7.07 28.48
CA ALA A 180 6.40 -6.61 28.16
C ALA A 180 6.51 -6.14 26.71
N LEU A 181 5.95 -6.91 25.76
CA LEU A 181 5.87 -6.49 24.36
C LEU A 181 5.09 -5.19 24.22
N LYS A 182 3.90 -5.09 24.81
CA LYS A 182 3.05 -3.89 24.70
C LYS A 182 3.75 -2.63 25.21
N VAL A 183 4.55 -2.74 26.28
CA VAL A 183 5.31 -1.62 26.85
C VAL A 183 6.52 -1.25 25.98
N THR A 184 7.12 -2.21 25.27
CA THR A 184 8.38 -2.02 24.54
C THR A 184 8.23 -1.78 23.04
N SER A 185 7.16 -2.26 22.39
CA SER A 185 6.97 -2.21 20.93
C SER A 185 6.10 -1.06 20.42
N GLY A 186 5.93 -0.03 21.25
CA GLY A 186 5.16 1.16 20.94
C GLY A 186 3.77 0.87 20.36
N ALA A 187 3.29 1.79 19.52
CA ALA A 187 2.06 1.63 18.75
C ALA A 187 2.30 1.11 17.32
N ILE A 188 3.56 0.83 16.93
CA ILE A 188 3.90 0.45 15.54
C ILE A 188 3.67 -1.05 15.31
N ARG A 189 3.97 -1.91 16.29
CA ARG A 189 3.87 -3.37 16.12
C ARG A 189 3.09 -4.01 17.26
N ASN A 190 2.29 -5.01 16.91
CA ASN A 190 1.70 -5.92 17.88
C ASN A 190 1.98 -7.38 17.51
N LYS A 191 1.79 -8.28 18.50
CA LYS A 191 2.02 -9.72 18.35
C LYS A 191 1.28 -10.33 17.15
N ARG A 192 0.01 -9.94 16.98
CA ARG A 192 -0.87 -10.41 15.91
C ARG A 192 -0.27 -10.10 14.53
N TRP A 193 0.25 -8.89 14.36
CA TRP A 193 0.91 -8.48 13.13
C TRP A 193 2.21 -9.24 12.90
N SER A 194 3.06 -9.39 13.92
CA SER A 194 4.29 -10.19 13.83
C SER A 194 4.01 -11.64 13.43
N ASN A 195 3.07 -12.30 14.09
CA ASN A 195 2.71 -13.69 13.77
C ASN A 195 2.17 -13.83 12.33
N THR A 196 1.44 -12.84 11.82
CA THR A 196 0.92 -12.87 10.44
C THR A 196 2.05 -12.75 9.43
N VAL A 197 2.99 -11.82 9.65
CA VAL A 197 4.19 -11.67 8.81
C VAL A 197 5.04 -12.94 8.83
N ASP A 198 5.28 -13.51 10.01
CA ASP A 198 6.03 -14.77 10.16
C ASP A 198 5.32 -15.93 9.45
N THR A 199 3.98 -16.01 9.55
CA THR A 199 3.18 -17.07 8.89
C THR A 199 3.24 -16.99 7.37
N VAL A 200 3.30 -15.78 6.81
CA VAL A 200 3.44 -15.58 5.36
C VAL A 200 4.80 -16.09 4.88
N ILE A 201 5.86 -15.79 5.63
CA ILE A 201 7.24 -15.89 5.14
C ILE A 201 7.91 -17.22 5.53
N PHE A 202 7.50 -17.88 6.63
CA PHE A 202 8.26 -18.99 7.21
C PHE A 202 8.63 -20.14 6.25
N PRO A 203 7.77 -20.62 5.32
CA PRO A 203 8.10 -21.80 4.52
C PRO A 203 9.36 -21.58 3.69
N TYR A 204 9.60 -20.33 3.31
CA TYR A 204 10.69 -19.92 2.46
C TYR A 204 11.97 -19.56 3.21
N MET A 205 11.89 -19.40 4.54
CA MET A 205 13.02 -18.97 5.36
C MET A 205 13.69 -20.12 6.10
N ILE A 206 12.96 -21.17 6.47
CA ILE A 206 13.48 -22.27 7.31
C ILE A 206 14.69 -22.94 6.65
N ILE A 207 14.56 -23.42 5.41
CA ILE A 207 15.64 -24.15 4.73
C ILE A 207 16.85 -23.23 4.50
N PRO A 208 16.72 -22.01 3.94
CA PRO A 208 17.88 -21.14 3.75
C PRO A 208 18.60 -20.75 5.05
N VAL A 209 17.86 -20.45 6.12
CA VAL A 209 18.45 -20.11 7.43
C VAL A 209 19.17 -21.30 8.04
N LEU A 210 18.57 -22.49 7.96
CA LEU A 210 19.17 -23.73 8.45
C LEU A 210 20.46 -24.07 7.71
N LEU A 211 20.40 -24.10 6.36
CA LEU A 211 21.56 -24.42 5.53
C LEU A 211 22.73 -23.44 5.76
N GLU A 212 22.44 -22.14 5.84
CA GLU A 212 23.49 -21.14 6.09
C GLU A 212 24.06 -21.28 7.50
N THR A 213 23.25 -21.64 8.50
CA THR A 213 23.74 -21.95 9.85
C THR A 213 24.65 -23.17 9.85
N LEU A 214 24.32 -24.20 9.07
CA LEU A 214 25.11 -25.43 8.88
C LEU A 214 26.27 -25.28 7.87
N PHE A 215 26.68 -24.06 7.55
CA PHE A 215 27.83 -23.76 6.68
C PHE A 215 27.67 -24.15 5.19
N ILE A 216 26.45 -24.48 4.75
CA ILE A 216 26.17 -24.86 3.35
C ILE A 216 25.81 -23.60 2.54
N ARG A 217 26.78 -23.11 1.75
CA ARG A 217 26.60 -21.91 0.91
C ARG A 217 25.87 -22.24 -0.40
N GLN A 218 24.78 -21.52 -0.70
CA GLN A 218 24.25 -21.50 -2.06
C GLN A 218 25.09 -20.59 -2.96
N LYS A 219 25.42 -21.09 -4.16
CA LYS A 219 26.34 -20.45 -5.12
C LYS A 219 25.71 -19.38 -6.02
N LYS A 220 24.37 -19.32 -6.15
CA LYS A 220 23.70 -18.42 -7.10
C LYS A 220 23.12 -17.19 -6.40
N PHE A 221 23.52 -16.01 -6.89
CA PHE A 221 23.00 -14.70 -6.52
C PHE A 221 22.12 -14.17 -7.64
N ASN A 222 20.86 -13.87 -7.34
CA ASN A 222 19.96 -13.20 -8.28
C ASN A 222 19.67 -11.79 -7.76
N VAL A 223 20.03 -10.78 -8.56
CA VAL A 223 19.68 -9.38 -8.30
C VAL A 223 18.16 -9.23 -8.36
N THR A 224 17.59 -8.56 -7.36
CA THR A 224 16.15 -8.23 -7.37
C THR A 224 15.89 -7.21 -8.47
N SER A 225 14.95 -7.49 -9.36
CA SER A 225 14.54 -6.52 -10.37
C SER A 225 13.86 -5.34 -9.70
N LYS A 226 14.39 -4.12 -9.88
CA LYS A 226 13.73 -2.88 -9.45
C LYS A 226 12.65 -2.40 -10.44
N ARG A 227 12.44 -3.13 -11.55
CA ARG A 227 11.36 -2.85 -12.52
C ARG A 227 10.06 -3.51 -12.09
N ARG A 228 8.95 -2.76 -12.24
CA ARG A 228 7.58 -3.22 -12.03
C ARG A 228 7.03 -3.83 -13.32
N ASP A 229 6.60 -5.08 -13.25
CA ASP A 229 5.82 -5.69 -14.33
C ASP A 229 4.32 -5.43 -14.07
N ILE A 230 3.64 -4.85 -15.07
CA ILE A 230 2.24 -4.37 -14.98
C ILE A 230 1.24 -5.53 -14.89
N VAL A 231 1.65 -6.75 -15.24
CA VAL A 231 0.79 -7.93 -15.21
C VAL A 231 1.57 -9.16 -14.77
N ARG A 232 1.49 -9.49 -13.47
CA ARG A 232 1.62 -10.88 -13.04
C ARG A 232 0.51 -11.26 -12.08
N ARG A 233 -0.07 -12.44 -12.35
CA ARG A 233 -1.13 -13.09 -11.59
C ARG A 233 -0.69 -13.31 -10.15
N SER A 234 -1.68 -13.48 -9.26
CA SER A 234 -1.49 -14.06 -7.93
C SER A 234 -0.58 -15.30 -8.00
N ASP A 235 0.52 -15.30 -7.26
CA ASP A 235 1.43 -16.44 -7.15
C ASP A 235 0.84 -17.49 -6.20
N ILE A 236 -0.36 -17.98 -6.51
CA ILE A 236 -1.11 -18.89 -5.64
C ILE A 236 -0.35 -20.21 -5.40
N MET A 237 0.59 -20.55 -6.29
CA MET A 237 1.50 -21.68 -6.09
C MET A 237 2.43 -21.48 -4.88
N LEU A 238 2.79 -20.23 -4.55
CA LEU A 238 3.51 -19.90 -3.33
C LEU A 238 2.64 -20.01 -2.07
N ALA A 239 1.33 -20.24 -2.22
CA ALA A 239 0.45 -20.48 -1.07
C ALA A 239 0.36 -21.97 -0.70
N ILE A 240 0.93 -22.88 -1.49
CA ILE A 240 0.80 -24.34 -1.31
C ILE A 240 1.18 -24.79 0.11
N PRO A 241 2.33 -24.39 0.69
CA PRO A 241 2.67 -24.82 2.05
C PRO A 241 1.63 -24.39 3.10
N GLN A 242 1.11 -23.17 2.98
CA GLN A 242 0.09 -22.64 3.88
C GLN A 242 -1.26 -23.31 3.67
N MET A 243 -1.63 -23.64 2.43
CA MET A 243 -2.87 -24.37 2.11
C MET A 243 -2.84 -25.77 2.72
N ILE A 244 -1.73 -26.50 2.56
CA ILE A 244 -1.56 -27.84 3.15
C ILE A 244 -1.74 -27.77 4.67
N LEU A 245 -1.05 -26.83 5.33
CA LEU A 245 -1.17 -26.67 6.77
C LEU A 245 -2.56 -26.24 7.21
N LEU A 246 -3.26 -25.40 6.45
CA LEU A 246 -4.63 -25.00 6.75
C LEU A 246 -5.61 -26.19 6.65
N VAL A 247 -5.42 -27.08 5.67
CA VAL A 247 -6.23 -28.30 5.56
C VAL A 247 -6.00 -29.20 6.76
N PHE A 248 -4.75 -29.47 7.13
CA PHE A 248 -4.44 -30.28 8.31
C PHE A 248 -4.95 -29.64 9.60
N ASP A 249 -4.81 -28.32 9.76
CA ASP A 249 -5.31 -27.56 10.90
C ASP A 249 -6.85 -27.63 10.98
N ALA A 250 -7.56 -27.50 9.85
CA ALA A 250 -9.01 -27.62 9.79
C ALA A 250 -9.50 -29.03 10.17
N VAL A 251 -8.85 -30.08 9.66
CA VAL A 251 -9.17 -31.47 10.03
C VAL A 251 -8.90 -31.69 11.52
N ALA A 252 -7.76 -31.23 12.02
CA ALA A 252 -7.43 -31.29 13.44
C ALA A 252 -8.44 -30.53 14.30
N LEU A 253 -8.90 -29.36 13.87
CA LEU A 253 -9.89 -28.57 14.59
C LEU A 253 -11.23 -29.30 14.70
N VAL A 254 -11.71 -29.89 13.61
CA VAL A 254 -12.95 -30.69 13.61
C VAL A 254 -12.82 -31.89 14.54
N MET A 255 -11.72 -32.64 14.45
CA MET A 255 -11.45 -33.80 15.32
C MET A 255 -11.32 -33.40 16.79
N ALA A 256 -10.64 -32.29 17.09
CA ALA A 256 -10.46 -31.80 18.45
C ALA A 256 -11.80 -31.39 19.07
N VAL A 257 -12.66 -30.68 18.34
CA VAL A 257 -14.00 -30.30 18.80
C VAL A 257 -14.88 -31.53 19.00
N ALA A 258 -14.94 -32.43 18.02
CA ALA A 258 -15.74 -33.65 18.12
C ALA A 258 -15.27 -34.55 19.28
N GLY A 259 -13.96 -34.71 19.45
CA GLY A 259 -13.36 -35.44 20.56
C GLY A 259 -13.68 -34.81 21.91
N ALA A 260 -13.53 -33.49 22.04
CA ALA A 260 -13.84 -32.76 23.26
C ALA A 260 -15.31 -32.93 23.69
N LEU A 261 -16.25 -32.88 22.73
CA LEU A 261 -17.67 -33.10 22.99
C LEU A 261 -17.97 -34.54 23.40
N ARG A 262 -17.33 -35.53 22.76
CA ARG A 262 -17.54 -36.95 23.04
C ARG A 262 -16.99 -37.38 24.40
N THR A 263 -15.80 -36.88 24.77
CA THR A 263 -15.10 -37.30 25.99
C THR A 263 -15.28 -36.35 27.16
N GLN A 264 -16.01 -35.24 26.98
CA GLN A 264 -16.17 -34.16 27.97
C GLN A 264 -14.83 -33.65 28.53
N ASN A 265 -13.79 -33.64 27.70
CA ASN A 265 -12.44 -33.23 28.11
C ASN A 265 -12.24 -31.72 27.93
N TYR A 266 -12.45 -30.95 28.99
CA TYR A 266 -12.27 -29.50 28.99
C TYR A 266 -10.82 -29.04 28.70
N GLY A 267 -9.81 -29.90 28.89
CA GLY A 267 -8.42 -29.59 28.56
C GLY A 267 -8.20 -29.37 27.06
N ALA A 268 -9.06 -29.92 26.20
CA ALA A 268 -9.01 -29.73 24.75
C ALA A 268 -9.23 -28.27 24.32
N ALA A 269 -9.82 -27.43 25.19
CA ALA A 269 -10.07 -26.01 24.90
C ALA A 269 -8.78 -25.25 24.55
N VAL A 270 -7.65 -25.58 25.19
CA VAL A 270 -6.37 -24.91 24.91
C VAL A 270 -5.86 -25.27 23.51
N ILE A 271 -6.02 -26.53 23.09
CA ILE A 271 -5.61 -26.99 21.76
C ILE A 271 -6.51 -26.36 20.69
N ILE A 272 -7.83 -26.38 20.92
CA ILE A 272 -8.81 -25.74 20.02
C ILE A 272 -8.50 -24.25 19.86
N TYR A 273 -8.18 -23.55 20.95
CA TYR A 273 -7.77 -22.13 20.89
C TYR A 273 -6.57 -21.92 19.95
N TRP A 274 -5.53 -22.74 20.07
CA TRP A 274 -4.34 -22.63 19.22
C TRP A 274 -4.61 -22.99 17.76
N LEU A 275 -5.41 -24.01 17.49
CA LEU A 275 -5.85 -24.36 16.14
C LEU A 275 -6.62 -23.19 15.50
N VAL A 276 -7.60 -22.61 16.21
CA VAL A 276 -8.34 -21.44 15.71
C VAL A 276 -7.42 -20.26 15.41
N LEU A 277 -6.49 -19.92 16.32
CA LEU A 277 -5.53 -18.85 16.07
C LEU A 277 -4.61 -19.13 14.88
N ASN A 278 -4.14 -20.36 14.74
CA ASN A 278 -3.29 -20.77 13.62
C ASN A 278 -4.05 -20.72 12.30
N ALA A 279 -5.30 -21.23 12.25
CA ALA A 279 -6.19 -21.12 11.10
C ALA A 279 -6.34 -19.66 10.65
N GLN A 280 -6.61 -18.73 11.56
CA GLN A 280 -6.79 -17.32 11.21
C GLN A 280 -5.53 -16.72 10.57
N HIS A 281 -4.35 -17.00 11.13
CA HIS A 281 -3.08 -16.54 10.55
C HIS A 281 -2.77 -17.19 9.20
N LEU A 282 -3.09 -18.47 9.02
CA LEU A 282 -2.94 -19.19 7.75
C LEU A 282 -3.88 -18.60 6.68
N ILE A 283 -5.14 -18.30 7.03
CA ILE A 283 -6.09 -17.60 6.15
C ILE A 283 -5.56 -16.23 5.73
N MET A 284 -5.04 -15.45 6.67
CA MET A 284 -4.40 -14.17 6.35
C MET A 284 -3.18 -14.37 5.43
N ALA A 285 -2.38 -15.42 5.62
CA ALA A 285 -1.30 -15.72 4.71
C ALA A 285 -1.79 -16.06 3.30
N LEU A 286 -2.91 -16.78 3.15
CA LEU A 286 -3.54 -17.02 1.84
C LEU A 286 -4.02 -15.73 1.18
N PHE A 287 -4.63 -14.81 1.92
CA PHE A 287 -5.00 -13.49 1.37
C PHE A 287 -3.78 -12.71 0.90
N PHE A 288 -2.66 -12.78 1.62
CA PHE A 288 -1.42 -12.15 1.20
C PHE A 288 -0.92 -12.75 -0.12
N MET A 289 -0.90 -14.08 -0.23
CA MET A 289 -0.44 -14.81 -1.42
C MET A 289 -1.36 -14.64 -2.64
N SER A 290 -2.65 -14.48 -2.41
CA SER A 290 -3.62 -14.11 -3.46
C SER A 290 -3.28 -12.75 -4.09
N GLY A 291 -2.52 -11.89 -3.40
CA GLY A 291 -2.07 -10.60 -3.91
C GLY A 291 -3.23 -9.63 -4.18
N ARG A 292 -2.92 -8.48 -4.76
CA ARG A 292 -3.91 -7.51 -5.24
C ARG A 292 -3.43 -6.95 -6.57
N ARG A 293 -4.33 -6.79 -7.53
CA ARG A 293 -3.99 -6.25 -8.86
C ARG A 293 -3.56 -4.80 -8.72
N ASN A 294 -2.28 -4.52 -9.02
CA ASN A 294 -1.79 -3.16 -9.16
C ASN A 294 -1.83 -2.74 -10.62
N LEU A 295 -2.71 -1.79 -10.94
CA LEU A 295 -2.88 -1.27 -12.31
C LEU A 295 -1.99 -0.05 -12.58
N ARG A 296 -1.19 0.37 -11.58
CA ARG A 296 -0.38 1.59 -11.64
C ARG A 296 1.10 1.24 -11.71
N THR A 297 1.83 1.98 -12.54
CA THR A 297 3.30 1.91 -12.64
C THR A 297 3.97 2.64 -11.48
N THR A 298 3.46 3.82 -11.12
CA THR A 298 3.97 4.67 -10.05
C THR A 298 3.03 4.67 -8.84
N ASP A 299 3.62 4.79 -7.65
CA ASP A 299 2.85 4.92 -6.41
C ASP A 299 2.27 6.33 -6.30
N ARG A 300 1.05 6.42 -5.75
CA ARG A 300 0.40 7.68 -5.48
C ARG A 300 0.36 7.97 -4.00
N PHE A 301 0.67 9.20 -3.62
CA PHE A 301 0.66 9.69 -2.25
C PHE A 301 -0.51 10.65 -2.07
N TYR A 302 -1.28 10.49 -1.00
CA TYR A 302 -2.36 11.44 -0.69
C TYR A 302 -1.76 12.72 -0.13
N ALA A 303 -2.13 13.84 -0.73
CA ALA A 303 -1.79 15.16 -0.20
C ALA A 303 -2.62 16.25 -0.86
N GLU A 304 -2.94 17.26 -0.07
CA GLU A 304 -3.73 18.42 -0.46
C GLU A 304 -2.81 19.61 -0.67
N VAL A 305 -2.69 20.03 -1.92
CA VAL A 305 -1.94 21.23 -2.33
C VAL A 305 -2.82 22.00 -3.30
N PRO A 306 -2.92 23.34 -3.15
CA PRO A 306 -3.60 24.18 -4.12
C PRO A 306 -2.96 24.08 -5.50
N VAL A 307 -3.80 23.98 -6.53
CA VAL A 307 -3.38 23.98 -7.92
C VAL A 307 -4.15 25.01 -8.72
N GLU A 308 -3.43 25.68 -9.61
CA GLU A 308 -3.97 26.57 -10.62
C GLU A 308 -3.87 25.84 -11.97
N ILE A 309 -5.02 25.67 -12.62
CA ILE A 309 -5.15 24.98 -13.91
C ILE A 309 -5.44 26.04 -14.95
N SER A 310 -4.58 26.14 -15.97
CA SER A 310 -4.71 27.10 -17.06
C SER A 310 -4.91 26.38 -18.39
N TYR A 311 -5.97 26.74 -19.10
CA TYR A 311 -6.26 26.23 -20.44
C TYR A 311 -6.87 27.34 -21.30
N GLN A 312 -6.23 27.66 -22.42
CA GLN A 312 -6.66 28.66 -23.41
C GLN A 312 -7.17 29.98 -22.80
N GLY A 313 -6.43 30.53 -21.83
CA GLY A 313 -6.75 31.81 -21.18
C GLY A 313 -7.72 31.72 -20.00
N LYS A 314 -8.44 30.61 -19.80
CA LYS A 314 -9.22 30.36 -18.58
C LYS A 314 -8.36 29.79 -17.47
N GLN A 315 -8.65 30.21 -16.25
CA GLN A 315 -8.00 29.73 -15.03
C GLN A 315 -9.02 29.09 -14.09
N TYR A 316 -8.68 27.91 -13.60
CA TYR A 316 -9.46 27.16 -12.63
C TYR A 316 -8.59 26.84 -11.42
N TYR A 317 -9.25 26.67 -10.27
CA TYR A 317 -8.58 26.36 -9.01
C TYR A 317 -9.10 25.04 -8.46
N GLY A 318 -8.22 24.31 -7.79
CA GLY A 318 -8.58 23.07 -7.13
C GLY A 318 -7.56 22.67 -6.08
N LEU A 319 -7.86 21.57 -5.41
CA LEU A 319 -6.97 20.94 -4.43
C LEU A 319 -6.62 19.55 -4.90
N THR A 320 -5.35 19.18 -4.84
CA THR A 320 -4.98 17.80 -5.12
C THR A 320 -5.54 16.85 -4.09
N CYS A 321 -5.90 15.64 -4.52
CA CYS A 321 -6.19 14.51 -3.64
C CYS A 321 -4.98 13.60 -3.50
N ASP A 322 -4.29 13.36 -4.61
CA ASP A 322 -3.17 12.43 -4.70
C ASP A 322 -2.18 12.84 -5.79
N PHE A 323 -0.90 12.53 -5.60
CA PHE A 323 0.21 12.80 -6.52
C PHE A 323 1.03 11.56 -6.80
N SER A 324 1.67 11.51 -7.97
CA SER A 324 2.72 10.57 -8.35
C SER A 324 3.65 11.24 -9.35
N GLU A 325 4.82 10.65 -9.58
CA GLU A 325 5.78 11.14 -10.59
C GLU A 325 5.16 11.34 -11.99
N THR A 326 4.08 10.62 -12.33
CA THR A 326 3.48 10.62 -13.68
C THR A 326 2.07 11.20 -13.74
N GLY A 327 1.51 11.66 -12.63
CA GLY A 327 0.14 12.16 -12.63
C GLY A 327 -0.37 12.56 -11.26
N LEU A 328 -1.43 13.34 -11.23
CA LEU A 328 -2.08 13.80 -10.01
C LEU A 328 -3.60 13.65 -10.13
N ALA A 329 -4.30 13.76 -9.02
CA ALA A 329 -5.76 13.92 -9.03
C ALA A 329 -6.13 15.22 -8.35
N VAL A 330 -7.06 15.97 -8.95
CA VAL A 330 -7.52 17.27 -8.45
C VAL A 330 -9.00 17.18 -8.11
N LEU A 331 -9.38 17.80 -7.01
CA LEU A 331 -10.75 18.03 -6.59
C LEU A 331 -11.10 19.48 -6.85
N CYS A 332 -12.19 19.70 -7.59
CA CYS A 332 -12.76 21.01 -7.87
C CYS A 332 -14.18 21.06 -7.31
N ASP A 333 -14.58 22.22 -6.80
CA ASP A 333 -15.93 22.40 -6.27
C ASP A 333 -16.98 22.41 -7.37
N LYS A 334 -16.65 22.97 -8.54
CA LYS A 334 -17.51 22.99 -9.72
C LYS A 334 -17.00 22.05 -10.80
N SER A 335 -17.89 21.64 -11.71
CA SER A 335 -17.46 21.00 -12.95
C SER A 335 -16.71 22.00 -13.80
N ILE A 336 -15.54 21.62 -14.27
CA ILE A 336 -14.72 22.34 -15.23
C ILE A 336 -14.42 21.45 -16.44
N TYR A 337 -14.27 22.08 -17.60
CA TYR A 337 -13.71 21.42 -18.76
C TYR A 337 -12.21 21.26 -18.57
N MET A 338 -11.69 20.06 -18.78
CA MET A 338 -10.25 19.81 -18.88
C MET A 338 -9.95 19.16 -20.23
N PRO A 339 -8.89 19.61 -20.93
CA PRO A 339 -8.51 19.01 -22.20
C PRO A 339 -8.15 17.54 -22.02
N HIS A 340 -8.49 16.75 -23.02
CA HIS A 340 -8.23 15.32 -23.09
C HIS A 340 -7.74 14.94 -24.49
N GLY A 341 -7.28 13.69 -24.67
CA GLY A 341 -6.73 13.23 -25.94
C GLY A 341 -5.34 13.81 -26.23
N GLU A 342 -5.23 14.63 -27.27
CA GLU A 342 -4.00 15.30 -27.72
C GLU A 342 -3.83 16.70 -27.13
N GLU A 343 -4.91 17.34 -26.70
CA GLU A 343 -4.86 18.66 -26.08
C GLU A 343 -4.28 18.60 -24.67
N GLN A 344 -3.59 19.68 -24.27
CA GLN A 344 -2.90 19.79 -22.99
C GLN A 344 -3.31 21.06 -22.24
N MET A 345 -3.22 21.01 -20.92
CA MET A 345 -3.37 22.13 -20.00
C MET A 345 -2.09 22.33 -19.22
N SER A 346 -1.87 23.57 -18.77
CA SER A 346 -0.80 23.88 -17.85
C SER A 346 -1.32 23.87 -16.41
N ILE A 347 -0.60 23.20 -15.51
CA ILE A 347 -0.90 23.13 -14.08
C ILE A 347 0.24 23.78 -13.34
N LYS A 348 -0.05 24.80 -12.53
CA LYS A 348 0.88 25.36 -11.57
C LYS A 348 0.55 24.84 -10.18
N ILE A 349 1.58 24.39 -9.49
CA ILE A 349 1.52 23.93 -8.11
C ILE A 349 2.48 24.80 -7.31
N LYS A 350 2.01 25.34 -6.19
CA LYS A 350 2.84 26.17 -5.32
C LYS A 350 2.61 25.77 -3.86
N THR A 351 3.70 25.52 -3.16
CA THR A 351 3.77 25.37 -1.71
C THR A 351 4.57 26.52 -1.11
N ASP A 352 4.75 26.52 0.21
CA ASP A 352 5.57 27.53 0.89
C ASP A 352 7.05 27.49 0.45
N ARG A 353 7.52 26.33 0.00
CA ARG A 353 8.95 26.09 -0.30
C ARG A 353 9.25 25.89 -1.78
N TYR A 354 8.28 25.43 -2.56
CA TYR A 354 8.50 24.94 -3.93
C TYR A 354 7.36 25.36 -4.86
N LYS A 355 7.67 25.54 -6.13
CA LYS A 355 6.74 25.84 -7.21
C LYS A 355 7.09 25.00 -8.44
N ALA A 356 6.08 24.48 -9.12
CA ALA A 356 6.28 23.74 -10.35
C ALA A 356 5.18 24.06 -11.35
N LYS A 357 5.55 24.24 -12.61
CA LYS A 357 4.65 24.30 -13.75
C LYS A 357 4.77 23.02 -14.57
N LEU A 358 3.62 22.41 -14.86
CA LEU A 358 3.52 21.10 -15.50
C LEU A 358 2.61 21.19 -16.72
N ASP A 359 2.89 20.40 -17.74
CA ASP A 359 1.95 20.15 -18.82
C ASP A 359 1.27 18.81 -18.58
N ALA A 360 -0.06 18.78 -18.77
CA ALA A 360 -0.86 17.64 -18.39
C ALA A 360 -2.15 17.52 -19.21
N LYS A 361 -2.78 16.34 -19.13
CA LYS A 361 -4.09 16.07 -19.74
C LYS A 361 -5.02 15.29 -18.83
N CYS A 362 -6.32 15.49 -19.01
CA CYS A 362 -7.33 14.75 -18.28
C CYS A 362 -7.46 13.33 -18.81
N VAL A 363 -7.43 12.35 -17.91
CA VAL A 363 -7.62 10.93 -18.24
C VAL A 363 -8.87 10.33 -17.61
N HIS A 364 -9.40 10.97 -16.56
CA HIS A 364 -10.58 10.47 -15.86
C HIS A 364 -11.33 11.56 -15.10
N VAL A 365 -12.67 11.51 -15.08
CA VAL A 365 -13.52 12.39 -14.27
C VAL A 365 -14.61 11.62 -13.56
N GLN A 366 -14.82 11.93 -12.28
CA GLN A 366 -15.86 11.33 -11.44
C GLN A 366 -16.45 12.37 -10.49
N LYS A 367 -17.79 12.40 -10.34
CA LYS A 367 -18.48 13.15 -9.27
C LYS A 367 -18.30 12.40 -7.95
N LYS A 368 -17.85 13.09 -6.90
CA LYS A 368 -17.59 12.55 -5.56
C LYS A 368 -18.30 13.44 -4.53
N GLY A 369 -19.51 13.04 -4.13
CA GLY A 369 -20.40 13.93 -3.37
C GLY A 369 -20.74 15.15 -4.23
N ASP A 370 -20.57 16.35 -3.67
CA ASP A 370 -20.84 17.61 -4.36
C ASP A 370 -19.64 18.15 -5.16
N LYS A 371 -18.50 17.46 -5.11
CA LYS A 371 -17.26 17.88 -5.78
C LYS A 371 -16.93 17.00 -6.98
N TRP A 372 -16.06 17.50 -7.85
CA TRP A 372 -15.59 16.80 -9.04
C TRP A 372 -14.12 16.38 -8.89
N LYS A 373 -13.86 15.08 -9.02
CA LYS A 373 -12.50 14.52 -8.99
C LYS A 373 -12.02 14.27 -10.42
N TYR A 374 -10.92 14.91 -10.78
CA TYR A 374 -10.23 14.80 -12.05
C TYR A 374 -8.93 14.01 -11.86
N GLY A 375 -8.78 12.92 -12.60
CA GLY A 375 -7.53 12.20 -12.76
C GLY A 375 -6.75 12.77 -13.93
N ILE A 376 -5.53 13.22 -13.66
CA ILE A 376 -4.69 13.95 -14.61
C ILE A 376 -3.39 13.16 -14.83
N GLN A 377 -2.97 13.07 -16.07
CA GLN A 377 -1.67 12.53 -16.47
C GLN A 377 -0.73 13.67 -16.83
N ILE A 378 0.48 13.66 -16.27
CA ILE A 378 1.54 14.61 -16.62
C ILE A 378 2.12 14.18 -17.97
N THR A 379 2.19 15.11 -18.91
CA THR A 379 2.73 14.90 -20.27
C THR A 379 4.10 15.54 -20.45
N GLY A 380 4.39 16.64 -19.75
CA GLY A 380 5.66 17.35 -19.84
C GLY A 380 6.06 17.99 -18.50
N MET A 381 7.33 17.84 -18.15
CA MET A 381 7.96 18.41 -16.95
C MET A 381 9.49 18.33 -17.08
N ASP A 382 10.14 19.47 -17.29
CA ASP A 382 11.57 19.55 -17.58
C ASP A 382 12.30 20.58 -16.70
N GLY A 383 13.62 20.40 -16.54
CA GLY A 383 14.49 21.32 -15.82
C GLY A 383 14.10 21.54 -14.36
N THR A 384 14.13 22.81 -13.92
CA THR A 384 13.86 23.22 -12.54
C THR A 384 12.46 22.84 -12.07
N ASP A 385 11.45 22.90 -12.96
CA ASP A 385 10.08 22.52 -12.62
C ASP A 385 9.99 21.04 -12.21
N LYS A 386 10.82 20.18 -12.81
CA LYS A 386 10.90 18.76 -12.44
C LYS A 386 11.49 18.54 -11.06
N ASP A 387 12.60 19.20 -10.78
CA ASP A 387 13.27 19.10 -9.50
C ASP A 387 12.36 19.64 -8.37
N GLU A 388 11.76 20.82 -8.57
CA GLU A 388 10.82 21.40 -7.61
C GLU A 388 9.55 20.55 -7.46
N TYR A 389 9.02 19.95 -8.53
CA TYR A 389 7.90 19.02 -8.42
C TYR A 389 8.25 17.78 -7.59
N PHE A 390 9.44 17.22 -7.75
CA PHE A 390 9.89 16.09 -6.92
C PHE A 390 10.12 16.50 -5.46
N GLN A 391 10.58 17.73 -5.20
CA GLN A 391 10.61 18.25 -3.84
C GLN A 391 9.19 18.37 -3.27
N ILE A 392 8.24 18.91 -4.04
CA ILE A 392 6.83 18.90 -3.66
C ILE A 392 6.42 17.47 -3.34
N LEU A 393 6.68 16.48 -4.20
CA LEU A 393 6.24 15.10 -4.03
C LEU A 393 6.83 14.40 -2.79
N TYR A 394 8.14 14.53 -2.54
CA TYR A 394 8.85 13.72 -1.55
C TYR A 394 9.24 14.44 -0.26
N ASP A 395 9.35 15.77 -0.25
CA ASP A 395 9.64 16.57 0.96
C ASP A 395 8.37 16.74 1.81
N ARG A 396 7.81 15.61 2.21
CA ARG A 396 6.62 15.49 3.05
C ARG A 396 6.59 14.15 3.76
N ASP A 397 5.78 14.10 4.81
CA ASP A 397 5.37 12.85 5.42
C ASP A 397 4.48 12.03 4.48
N HIS A 398 4.65 10.71 4.47
CA HIS A 398 3.76 9.84 3.71
C HIS A 398 2.37 9.76 4.35
N SER A 399 1.35 9.53 3.53
CA SER A 399 -0.04 9.38 3.97
C SER A 399 -0.39 8.00 4.54
N LEU A 400 0.54 7.04 4.53
CA LEU A 400 0.31 5.70 5.08
C LEU A 400 0.26 5.72 6.61
N ALA A 401 -0.42 4.75 7.21
CA ALA A 401 -0.51 4.63 8.66
C ALA A 401 0.89 4.54 9.30
N LYS A 402 1.14 5.35 10.33
CA LYS A 402 2.39 5.34 11.11
C LYS A 402 2.30 4.48 12.37
N THR A 403 1.08 4.15 12.80
CA THR A 403 0.76 3.38 13.99
C THR A 403 -0.39 2.41 13.70
N MET A 404 -0.51 1.36 14.51
CA MET A 404 -1.62 0.43 14.45
C MET A 404 -2.91 1.11 14.90
N SER A 405 -3.98 0.95 14.11
CA SER A 405 -5.31 1.40 14.53
C SER A 405 -5.79 0.62 15.78
N PRO A 406 -6.31 1.28 16.83
CA PRO A 406 -6.67 0.63 18.10
C PRO A 406 -7.80 -0.40 18.01
N SER A 407 -8.61 -0.38 16.96
CA SER A 407 -9.90 -1.10 16.86
C SER A 407 -9.91 -2.27 15.87
N VAL A 408 -8.78 -2.94 15.66
CA VAL A 408 -8.68 -3.97 14.62
C VAL A 408 -8.62 -5.39 15.18
N SER A 409 -9.75 -6.11 15.15
CA SER A 409 -9.77 -7.56 15.35
C SER A 409 -9.21 -8.30 14.12
N MET A 410 -8.71 -9.52 14.33
CA MET A 410 -8.34 -10.41 13.23
C MET A 410 -9.54 -10.80 12.36
N ILE A 411 -10.72 -10.90 12.97
CA ILE A 411 -11.96 -11.19 12.25
C ILE A 411 -12.30 -10.02 11.32
N ASP A 412 -12.15 -8.78 11.78
CA ASP A 412 -12.37 -7.59 10.94
C ASP A 412 -11.43 -7.55 9.74
N ASP A 413 -10.16 -7.96 9.94
CA ASP A 413 -9.19 -8.03 8.84
C ASP A 413 -9.56 -9.10 7.81
N ILE A 414 -10.06 -10.25 8.26
CA ILE A 414 -10.57 -11.31 7.38
C ILE A 414 -11.79 -10.80 6.62
N PHE A 415 -12.78 -10.22 7.31
CA PHE A 415 -14.00 -9.72 6.69
C PHE A 415 -13.71 -8.61 5.68
N LEU A 416 -12.83 -7.66 6.03
CA LEU A 416 -12.37 -6.62 5.12
C LEU A 416 -11.76 -7.20 3.85
N ASN A 417 -10.90 -8.21 3.97
CA ASN A 417 -10.28 -8.86 2.82
C ASN A 417 -11.31 -9.57 1.95
N VAL A 418 -12.26 -10.30 2.55
CA VAL A 418 -13.35 -10.94 1.82
C VAL A 418 -14.20 -9.89 1.08
N GLN A 419 -14.67 -8.86 1.78
CA GLN A 419 -15.52 -7.82 1.20
C GLN A 419 -14.83 -7.08 0.05
N ARG A 420 -13.57 -6.65 0.25
CA ARG A 420 -12.81 -5.89 -0.77
C ARG A 420 -12.45 -6.72 -1.98
N ARG A 421 -12.18 -8.02 -1.81
CA ARG A 421 -11.85 -8.93 -2.91
C ARG A 421 -13.09 -9.36 -3.71
N SER A 422 -14.25 -9.43 -3.06
CA SER A 422 -15.54 -9.74 -3.71
C SER A 422 -16.17 -8.52 -4.40
N ALA A 423 -15.78 -7.30 -4.02
CA ALA A 423 -16.32 -6.07 -4.60
C ALA A 423 -15.96 -5.91 -6.09
N HIS A 424 -16.98 -5.86 -6.95
CA HIS A 424 -16.80 -5.55 -8.36
C HIS A 424 -16.52 -4.06 -8.54
N THR A 425 -15.31 -3.71 -8.98
CA THR A 425 -14.98 -2.31 -9.28
C THR A 425 -15.51 -1.97 -10.68
N LYS A 426 -16.53 -1.11 -10.78
CA LYS A 426 -16.93 -0.52 -12.07
C LYS A 426 -15.86 0.46 -12.52
N ASN A 427 -15.01 0.03 -13.46
CA ASN A 427 -14.01 0.92 -14.07
C ASN A 427 -14.71 1.85 -15.06
N SER A 428 -14.80 3.14 -14.73
CA SER A 428 -15.24 4.18 -15.67
C SER A 428 -14.02 4.75 -16.39
N LYS A 429 -14.06 4.83 -17.72
CA LYS A 429 -13.04 5.51 -18.54
C LYS A 429 -13.46 6.92 -18.95
N ARG A 430 -14.45 7.49 -18.26
CA ARG A 430 -15.01 8.79 -18.62
C ARG A 430 -13.98 9.90 -18.42
N GLN A 431 -13.76 10.72 -19.45
CA GLN A 431 -12.82 11.86 -19.47
C GLN A 431 -13.49 13.22 -19.31
N LEU A 432 -14.82 13.29 -19.48
CA LEU A 432 -15.61 14.52 -19.34
C LEU A 432 -16.63 14.38 -18.20
N PRO A 433 -16.92 15.42 -17.41
CA PRO A 433 -17.93 15.38 -16.36
C PRO A 433 -19.32 15.16 -16.95
N ARG A 434 -20.18 14.34 -16.33
CA ARG A 434 -21.57 14.16 -16.77
C ARG A 434 -22.50 14.89 -15.82
N ILE A 435 -22.99 16.04 -16.24
CA ILE A 435 -23.79 16.93 -15.42
C ILE A 435 -25.25 16.65 -15.76
N GLU A 436 -26.01 16.18 -14.77
CA GLU A 436 -27.44 15.99 -14.93
C GLU A 436 -28.12 17.36 -14.94
N LEU A 437 -28.88 17.62 -15.99
CA LEU A 437 -29.62 18.86 -16.20
C LEU A 437 -31.10 18.64 -15.93
N ASN A 438 -31.66 17.55 -16.47
CA ASN A 438 -33.08 17.18 -16.36
C ASN A 438 -34.04 18.36 -16.57
N ARG A 439 -33.84 19.11 -17.65
CA ARG A 439 -34.59 20.34 -17.96
C ARG A 439 -35.09 20.37 -19.39
N THR A 440 -36.23 21.00 -19.58
CA THR A 440 -36.77 21.32 -20.91
C THR A 440 -36.09 22.58 -21.43
N MET A 441 -35.60 22.52 -22.66
CA MET A 441 -34.97 23.62 -23.38
C MET A 441 -35.71 23.86 -24.70
N GLU A 442 -35.77 25.11 -25.14
CA GLU A 442 -36.40 25.47 -26.39
C GLU A 442 -35.40 25.38 -27.54
N THR A 443 -35.83 24.76 -28.63
CA THR A 443 -35.14 24.80 -29.92
C THR A 443 -35.35 26.16 -30.58
N ALA A 444 -34.47 26.56 -31.51
CA ALA A 444 -34.64 27.79 -32.28
C ALA A 444 -35.98 27.82 -33.06
N ASP A 445 -36.52 26.65 -33.40
CA ASP A 445 -37.81 26.46 -34.06
C ASP A 445 -39.02 26.45 -33.08
N GLY A 446 -38.80 26.75 -31.80
CA GLY A 446 -39.85 26.85 -30.77
C GLY A 446 -40.34 25.51 -30.17
N LYS A 447 -39.75 24.37 -30.56
CA LYS A 447 -40.07 23.07 -29.95
C LYS A 447 -39.35 22.90 -28.62
N SER A 448 -40.04 22.37 -27.62
CA SER A 448 -39.49 22.04 -26.30
C SER A 448 -38.89 20.63 -26.28
N ILE A 449 -37.63 20.50 -25.88
CA ILE A 449 -36.92 19.21 -25.75
C ILE A 449 -36.37 19.06 -24.34
N ARG A 450 -36.57 17.90 -23.72
CA ARG A 450 -35.99 17.60 -22.41
C ARG A 450 -34.54 17.14 -22.54
N VAL A 451 -33.62 17.95 -22.03
CA VAL A 451 -32.20 17.64 -21.88
C VAL A 451 -31.97 16.92 -20.57
N LEU A 452 -31.43 15.69 -20.66
CA LEU A 452 -31.14 14.84 -19.51
C LEU A 452 -29.80 15.22 -18.87
N ASN A 453 -28.71 15.23 -19.66
CA ASN A 453 -27.38 15.60 -19.19
C ASN A 453 -26.51 16.19 -20.31
N CYS A 454 -25.45 16.88 -19.88
CA CYS A 454 -24.44 17.48 -20.73
C CYS A 454 -23.04 17.21 -20.17
N ASN A 455 -22.04 17.10 -21.03
CA ASN A 455 -20.64 16.92 -20.65
C ASN A 455 -19.68 17.87 -21.41
N TYR A 456 -20.14 19.10 -21.71
CA TYR A 456 -19.48 20.13 -22.52
C TYR A 456 -19.45 19.82 -24.02
N GLU A 457 -19.07 18.61 -24.44
CA GLU A 457 -18.97 18.27 -25.86
C GLU A 457 -20.20 17.54 -26.39
N TYR A 458 -20.91 16.83 -25.51
CA TYR A 458 -22.09 16.06 -25.85
C TYR A 458 -23.25 16.39 -24.94
N LEU A 459 -24.44 16.26 -25.50
CA LEU A 459 -25.71 16.52 -24.86
C LEU A 459 -26.65 15.34 -25.12
N LEU A 460 -27.26 14.82 -24.06
CA LEU A 460 -28.23 13.73 -24.12
C LEU A 460 -29.63 14.29 -23.90
N VAL A 461 -30.52 14.07 -24.86
CA VAL A 461 -31.94 14.41 -24.78
C VAL A 461 -32.81 13.18 -24.57
N GLU A 462 -33.99 13.39 -24.01
CA GLU A 462 -35.04 12.39 -23.93
C GLU A 462 -35.60 12.11 -25.33
N ALA A 463 -35.61 10.84 -25.73
CA ALA A 463 -36.10 10.42 -27.04
C ALA A 463 -37.63 10.29 -27.02
N SER A 464 -38.34 11.40 -27.28
CA SER A 464 -39.77 11.41 -27.52
C SER A 464 -40.05 11.64 -29.01
N GLY A 465 -39.97 10.57 -29.82
CA GLY A 465 -40.25 10.60 -31.27
C GLY A 465 -39.02 10.72 -32.18
N GLU A 466 -39.25 11.08 -33.45
CA GLU A 466 -38.19 11.28 -34.45
C GLU A 466 -37.39 12.56 -34.14
N LEU A 467 -36.15 12.36 -33.71
CA LEU A 467 -35.23 13.42 -33.34
C LEU A 467 -34.43 13.91 -34.57
N PRO A 468 -34.37 15.23 -34.83
CA PRO A 468 -33.75 15.80 -36.02
C PRO A 468 -32.22 15.62 -36.03
N ASP A 469 -31.61 15.55 -37.20
CA ASP A 469 -30.15 15.32 -37.31
C ASP A 469 -29.31 16.51 -36.86
N LYS A 470 -29.85 17.73 -37.01
CA LYS A 470 -29.30 18.95 -36.44
C LYS A 470 -30.38 19.67 -35.65
N MET A 471 -30.01 20.22 -34.49
CA MET A 471 -30.89 21.05 -33.69
C MET A 471 -30.11 22.18 -33.04
N GLU A 472 -30.77 23.31 -32.84
CA GLU A 472 -30.22 24.46 -32.17
C GLU A 472 -30.99 24.71 -30.88
N LEU A 473 -30.34 24.61 -29.73
CA LEU A 473 -30.96 24.78 -28.42
C LEU A 473 -30.54 26.10 -27.78
N ARG A 474 -31.50 26.94 -27.36
CA ARG A 474 -31.21 28.18 -26.65
C ARG A 474 -30.88 27.91 -25.19
N ILE A 475 -29.78 28.47 -24.70
CA ILE A 475 -29.42 28.38 -23.28
C ILE A 475 -30.34 29.32 -22.48
N PRO A 476 -31.06 28.83 -21.45
CA PRO A 476 -32.03 29.64 -20.73
C PRO A 476 -31.39 30.88 -20.11
N GLY A 477 -31.99 32.05 -20.34
CA GLY A 477 -31.49 33.32 -19.82
C GLY A 477 -30.38 33.97 -20.66
N THR A 478 -30.10 33.44 -21.86
CA THR A 478 -29.06 33.96 -22.76
C THR A 478 -29.55 33.99 -24.21
N GLU A 479 -28.90 34.80 -25.04
CA GLU A 479 -29.06 34.74 -26.51
C GLU A 479 -28.19 33.65 -27.15
N THR A 480 -27.45 32.88 -26.35
CA THR A 480 -26.48 31.90 -26.86
C THR A 480 -27.16 30.59 -27.23
N VAL A 481 -26.77 30.04 -28.38
CA VAL A 481 -27.36 28.83 -28.96
C VAL A 481 -26.34 27.70 -29.02
N MET A 482 -26.74 26.51 -28.59
CA MET A 482 -25.99 25.27 -28.72
C MET A 482 -26.33 24.61 -30.06
N LYS A 483 -25.34 24.47 -30.93
CA LYS A 483 -25.47 23.79 -32.23
C LYS A 483 -25.22 22.29 -32.05
N CYS A 484 -26.29 21.50 -32.04
CA CYS A 484 -26.25 20.08 -31.75
C CYS A 484 -26.34 19.25 -33.04
N VAL A 485 -25.44 18.29 -33.22
CA VAL A 485 -25.38 17.36 -34.35
C VAL A 485 -25.50 15.93 -33.84
N LYS A 486 -26.41 15.16 -34.42
CA LYS A 486 -26.69 13.78 -33.99
C LYS A 486 -25.47 12.88 -34.24
N THR A 487 -25.08 12.10 -33.23
CA THR A 487 -23.85 11.29 -33.29
C THR A 487 -24.03 9.89 -33.91
N GLY A 488 -25.27 9.39 -33.98
CA GLY A 488 -25.58 8.02 -34.39
C GLY A 488 -25.15 6.92 -33.40
N GLN A 489 -24.34 7.24 -32.38
CA GLN A 489 -23.81 6.25 -31.42
C GLN A 489 -24.86 5.77 -30.40
N LYS A 490 -25.81 6.63 -30.06
CA LYS A 490 -26.89 6.34 -29.10
C LYS A 490 -28.10 7.22 -29.40
N ALA A 491 -29.30 6.67 -29.23
CA ALA A 491 -30.53 7.44 -29.34
C ALA A 491 -30.51 8.66 -28.37
N GLY A 492 -30.81 9.84 -28.91
CA GLY A 492 -30.82 11.10 -28.16
C GLY A 492 -29.45 11.72 -27.86
N LEU A 493 -28.33 11.14 -28.34
CA LEU A 493 -27.00 11.70 -28.11
C LEU A 493 -26.55 12.63 -29.25
N TYR A 494 -26.29 13.88 -28.90
CA TYR A 494 -25.82 14.92 -29.79
C TYR A 494 -24.41 15.38 -29.42
N TYR A 495 -23.61 15.69 -30.43
CA TYR A 495 -22.34 16.40 -30.33
C TYR A 495 -22.59 17.90 -30.51
N LEU A 496 -21.92 18.72 -29.72
CA LEU A 496 -22.03 20.18 -29.78
C LEU A 496 -20.95 20.73 -30.70
N ASP A 497 -21.32 21.18 -31.90
CA ASP A 497 -20.34 21.65 -32.90
C ASP A 497 -19.60 22.93 -32.45
N ASN A 498 -20.30 23.81 -31.72
CA ASN A 498 -19.75 25.05 -31.18
C ASN A 498 -19.32 24.97 -29.71
N TRP A 499 -19.00 23.78 -29.20
CA TRP A 499 -18.65 23.60 -27.77
C TRP A 499 -17.49 24.48 -27.31
N LYS A 500 -16.47 24.71 -28.14
CA LYS A 500 -15.33 25.59 -27.82
C LYS A 500 -15.79 27.03 -27.60
N GLU A 501 -16.61 27.57 -28.51
CA GLU A 501 -17.16 28.92 -28.39
C GLU A 501 -17.97 29.06 -27.10
N LEU A 502 -18.84 28.08 -26.82
CA LEU A 502 -19.68 28.02 -25.61
C LEU A 502 -18.85 27.95 -24.32
N LEU A 503 -17.68 27.30 -24.37
CA LEU A 503 -16.78 27.20 -23.24
C LEU A 503 -16.16 28.56 -22.87
N PHE A 504 -15.85 29.40 -23.86
CA PHE A 504 -15.17 30.68 -23.66
C PHE A 504 -16.10 31.88 -23.49
N CYS A 505 -17.41 31.73 -23.74
CA CYS A 505 -18.42 32.77 -23.47
C CYS A 505 -19.23 32.54 -22.18
N ASP A 506 -18.75 31.70 -21.26
CA ASP A 506 -19.38 31.36 -19.97
C ASP A 506 -20.79 30.74 -20.06
N ALA A 507 -21.23 30.37 -21.26
CA ALA A 507 -22.52 29.75 -21.52
C ALA A 507 -22.75 28.46 -20.72
N PHE A 508 -21.73 27.62 -20.59
CA PHE A 508 -21.81 26.41 -19.75
C PHE A 508 -21.89 26.71 -18.25
N GLU A 509 -21.23 27.77 -17.77
CA GLU A 509 -21.28 28.14 -16.36
C GLU A 509 -22.69 28.56 -15.96
N GLN A 510 -23.36 29.30 -16.85
CA GLN A 510 -24.75 29.69 -16.67
C GLN A 510 -25.70 28.50 -16.77
N LEU A 511 -25.50 27.61 -17.75
CA LEU A 511 -26.30 26.39 -17.91
C LEU A 511 -26.21 25.48 -16.68
N PHE A 512 -25.02 25.32 -16.10
CA PHE A 512 -24.79 24.43 -14.96
C PHE A 512 -25.16 25.05 -13.62
N ALA A 513 -25.01 26.38 -13.44
CA ALA A 513 -25.47 27.08 -12.23
C ALA A 513 -26.98 26.87 -11.99
N LEU A 514 -27.78 26.78 -13.06
CA LEU A 514 -29.21 26.51 -12.99
C LEU A 514 -29.51 25.08 -12.47
N SER A 515 -28.61 24.12 -12.68
CA SER A 515 -28.74 22.76 -12.15
C SER A 515 -28.43 22.72 -10.64
N GLU A 516 -27.33 23.35 -10.23
CA GLU A 516 -26.88 23.39 -8.83
C GLU A 516 -27.88 24.11 -7.88
N ALA A 517 -28.59 25.14 -8.37
CA ALA A 517 -29.58 25.87 -7.58
C ALA A 517 -30.84 25.05 -7.18
N LYS A 518 -31.09 23.89 -7.81
CA LYS A 518 -32.23 23.02 -7.49
C LYS A 518 -31.92 22.00 -6.39
N GLU A 519 -30.67 21.54 -6.27
CA GLU A 519 -30.28 20.58 -5.22
C GLU A 519 -30.34 21.23 -3.81
N ASN A 520 -29.98 22.51 -3.68
CA ASN A 520 -30.05 23.25 -2.39
C ASN A 520 -31.46 23.62 -1.91
N LYS A 521 -32.52 23.35 -2.69
CA LYS A 521 -33.92 23.57 -2.27
C LYS A 521 -34.61 22.28 -1.79
N VAL A 522 -33.93 21.13 -1.83
CA VAL A 522 -34.48 19.81 -1.48
C VAL A 522 -33.70 19.13 -0.34
N SER A 523 -32.70 19.80 0.24
CA SER A 523 -31.99 19.34 1.45
C SER A 523 -32.65 19.82 2.74
#